data_AF-A0A934U559-F1
#
_entry.id   AF-A0A934U559-F1
#
_cell.length_a   1.000
_cell.length_b   1.000
_cell.length_c   1.000
_cell.angle_alpha   90.00
_cell.angle_beta   90.00
_cell.angle_gamma   90.00
#
_symmetry.space_group_name_H-M   'P 1'
#
loop_
_entity.id
_entity.type
_entity.pdbx_description
1 polymer ?
#
loop_
_entity_poly.entity_id
_entity_poly.type
_entity_poly.pdbx_seq_one_letter_code
_entity_poly.pdbx_strand_id
1 'polypeptide(L)' 'MANEPPSPRQLIGIGTGLVGCIVLGLVAGLLLDAAIHTSPLFTAIGLLLGIVGATATMIVQFRTFMRD' A
#
# COMPACT_ATOMS: atom_id res chain seq x y z
N MET A 1 12.18 5.63 26.33
CA MET A 1 10.70 5.73 26.48
C MET A 1 10.11 4.77 25.44
N ALA A 2 9.92 3.49 25.76
CA ALA A 2 9.61 2.50 24.70
C ALA A 2 8.90 1.26 25.23
N ASN A 3 7.75 1.40 25.88
CA ASN A 3 6.91 0.26 26.26
C ASN A 3 5.40 0.53 26.13
N GLU A 4 4.99 1.63 25.51
CA GLU A 4 3.57 1.86 25.24
C GLU A 4 3.17 1.15 23.95
N PRO A 5 2.13 0.29 23.97
CA PRO A 5 1.64 -0.37 22.78
C PRO A 5 1.19 0.68 21.76
N PRO A 6 1.38 0.42 20.45
CA PRO A 6 0.99 1.36 19.40
C PRO A 6 -0.49 1.72 19.56
N SER A 7 -0.78 3.02 19.52
CA SER A 7 -2.15 3.50 19.69
C SER A 7 -3.04 2.96 18.57
N PRO A 8 -4.34 2.70 18.83
CA PRO A 8 -5.27 2.27 17.79
C PRO A 8 -5.28 3.17 16.56
N ARG A 9 -5.05 4.48 16.74
CA ARG A 9 -4.96 5.45 15.64
C ARG A 9 -3.74 5.21 14.74
N GLN A 10 -2.59 4.85 15.32
CA GLN A 10 -1.41 4.50 14.55
C GLN A 10 -1.63 3.21 13.76
N LEU A 11 -2.24 2.19 14.38
CA LEU A 11 -2.58 0.94 13.69
C LEU A 11 -3.53 1.17 12.52
N ILE A 12 -4.54 2.02 12.72
CA ILE A 12 -5.46 2.41 11.64
C ILE A 12 -4.68 3.10 10.53
N GLY A 13 -3.84 4.10 10.84
CA GLY A 13 -3.06 4.83 9.83
C GLY A 13 -2.14 3.93 8.99
N ILE A 14 -1.49 2.95 9.62
CA ILE A 14 -0.69 1.94 8.92
C ILE A 14 -1.58 1.10 8.00
N GLY A 15 -2.71 0.62 8.52
CA GLY A 15 -3.68 -0.18 7.77
C GLY A 15 -4.27 0.56 6.57
N THR A 16 -4.69 1.82 6.73
CA THR A 16 -5.20 2.64 5.63
C THR A 16 -4.14 2.94 4.59
N GLY A 17 -2.88 3.17 4.98
CA GLY A 17 -1.78 3.33 4.02
C GLY A 17 -1.59 2.08 3.16
N LEU A 18 -1.58 0.90 3.79
CA LEU A 18 -1.43 -0.38 3.12
C LEU A 18 -2.56 -0.64 2.11
N VAL A 19 -3.81 -0.52 2.58
CA VAL A 19 -5.01 -0.69 1.76
C VAL A 19 -5.06 0.36 0.66
N GLY A 20 -4.71 1.61 0.97
CA GLY A 20 -4.69 2.71 0.01
C GLY A 20 -3.78 2.45 -1.17
N CYS A 21 -2.53 2.01 -0.93
CA CYS A 21 -1.59 1.67 -2.00
C CYS A 21 -2.11 0.55 -2.91
N ILE A 22 -2.66 -0.52 -2.32
CA ILE A 22 -3.14 -1.68 -3.07
C ILE A 22 -4.40 -1.32 -3.87
N VAL A 23 -5.38 -0.67 -3.25
CA VAL A 23 -6.63 -0.29 -3.89
C VAL A 23 -6.39 0.73 -5.01
N LEU A 24 -5.51 1.72 -4.79
CA LEU A 24 -5.14 2.68 -5.84
C LEU A 24 -4.52 1.97 -7.05
N GLY A 25 -3.54 1.08 -6.82
CA GLY A 25 -2.89 0.33 -7.90
C GLY A 25 -3.88 -0.56 -8.66
N LEU A 26 -4.77 -1.25 -7.93
CA LEU A 26 -5.79 -2.11 -8.50
C LEU A 26 -6.81 -1.32 -9.34
N VAL A 27 -7.37 -0.24 -8.78
CA VAL A 27 -8.37 0.59 -9.47
C VAL A 27 -7.76 1.26 -10.69
N ALA A 28 -6.54 1.80 -10.59
CA ALA A 28 -5.84 2.38 -11.74
C ALA A 28 -5.63 1.34 -12.85
N GLY A 29 -5.21 0.12 -12.50
CA GLY A 29 -5.01 -0.96 -13.45
C GLY A 29 -6.31 -1.42 -14.11
N LEU A 30 -7.39 -1.56 -13.34
CA LEU A 30 -8.73 -1.91 -13.83
C LEU A 30 -9.28 -0.88 -14.82
N LEU A 31 -9.17 0.41 -14.46
CA LEU A 31 -9.62 1.49 -15.33
C LEU A 31 -8.81 1.55 -16.62
N LEU A 32 -7.51 1.28 -16.54
CA LEU A 32 -6.64 1.26 -17.71
C LEU A 32 -6.95 0.07 -18.62
N ASP A 33 -7.11 -1.14 -18.07
CA ASP A 33 -7.53 -2.32 -18.84
C ASP A 33 -8.90 -2.11 -19.51
N ALA A 34 -9.84 -1.47 -18.80
CA ALA A 34 -11.17 -1.16 -19.34
C ALA A 34 -11.11 -0.14 -20.49
N ALA A 35 -10.19 0.83 -20.43
CA ALA A 35 -10.05 1.87 -21.45
C ALA A 35 -9.39 1.39 -22.74
N ILE A 36 -8.47 0.41 -22.66
CA ILE A 36 -7.69 -0.09 -23.81
C ILE A 36 -8.07 -1.51 -24.25
N HIS A 37 -9.11 -2.09 -23.62
CA HIS A 37 -9.63 -3.43 -23.91
C HIS A 37 -8.57 -4.54 -23.87
N THR A 38 -7.59 -4.42 -22.98
CA THR A 38 -6.62 -5.48 -22.75
C THR A 38 -7.19 -6.56 -21.84
N SER A 39 -6.67 -7.78 -21.98
CA SER A 39 -6.71 -8.77 -20.88
C SER A 39 -6.18 -8.12 -19.58
N PRO A 40 -6.52 -8.60 -18.37
CA PRO A 40 -6.27 -7.92 -17.08
C PRO A 40 -4.79 -7.77 -16.68
N LEU A 41 -3.99 -7.17 -17.57
CA LEU A 41 -2.55 -7.04 -17.53
C LEU A 41 -2.17 -5.81 -16.73
N PHE A 42 -2.83 -4.68 -16.99
CA PHE A 42 -2.59 -3.45 -16.23
C PHE A 42 -3.11 -3.57 -14.80
N THR A 43 -4.18 -4.31 -14.59
CA THR A 43 -4.67 -4.72 -13.27
C THR A 43 -3.62 -5.54 -12.52
N ALA A 44 -3.00 -6.53 -13.17
CA ALA A 44 -1.95 -7.34 -12.55
C ALA A 44 -0.69 -6.51 -12.21
N ILE A 45 -0.25 -5.66 -13.15
CA ILE A 45 0.89 -4.76 -12.93
C ILE A 45 0.58 -3.74 -11.83
N GLY A 46 -0.60 -3.12 -11.87
CA GLY A 46 -1.05 -2.13 -10.90
C GLY A 46 -1.16 -2.73 -9.49
N LEU A 47 -1.68 -3.96 -9.37
CA LEU A 47 -1.71 -4.69 -8.11
C LEU A 47 -0.29 -4.99 -7.59
N LEU A 48 0.61 -5.44 -8.46
CA LEU A 48 2.00 -5.72 -8.08
C LEU A 48 2.72 -4.46 -7.60
N LEU A 49 2.53 -3.33 -8.30
CA LEU A 49 3.04 -2.02 -7.88
C LEU A 49 2.41 -1.56 -6.55
N GLY A 50 1.12 -1.78 -6.36
CA GLY A 50 0.42 -1.47 -5.11
C GLY A 50 0.98 -2.26 -3.92
N ILE A 51 1.25 -3.55 -4.09
CA ILE A 51 1.86 -4.42 -3.08
C ILE A 51 3.29 -3.98 -2.76
N VAL A 52 4.09 -3.69 -3.78
CA VAL A 52 5.48 -3.21 -3.62
C VAL A 52 5.49 -1.86 -2.90
N GLY A 53 4.60 -0.94 -3.29
CA GLY A 53 4.45 0.37 -2.65
C GLY A 53 4.03 0.28 -1.19
N ALA A 54 3.06 -0.60 -0.88
CA ALA A 54 2.63 -0.87 0.49
C ALA A 54 3.75 -1.46 1.35
N THR A 55 4.53 -2.38 0.77
CA THR A 55 5.67 -3.01 1.46
C THR A 55 6.79 -2.00 1.70
N ALA A 56 7.10 -1.15 0.72
CA ALA A 56 8.11 -0.11 0.85
C ALA A 56 7.72 0.93 1.92
N THR A 57 6.45 1.38 1.94
CA THR A 57 5.95 2.31 2.97
C THR A 57 5.94 1.68 4.35
N MET A 58 5.62 0.39 4.47
CA MET A 58 5.74 -0.33 5.74
C MET A 58 7.19 -0.39 6.22
N ILE A 59 8.15 -0.72 5.34
CA ILE A 59 9.59 -0.76 5.67
C ILE A 59 10.09 0.63 6.09
N VAL A 60 9.69 1.69 5.38
CA VAL A 60 10.08 3.07 5.72
C VAL A 60 9.58 3.43 7.12
N GLN A 61 8.31 3.18 7.43
CA GLN A 61 7.76 3.43 8.77
C GLN A 61 8.50 2.64 9.84
N PHE A 62 8.74 1.35 9.63
CA PHE A 62 9.52 0.52 10.56
C PHE A 62 10.94 1.05 10.78
N ARG A 63 11.62 1.47 9.71
CA ARG A 63 12.98 2.01 9.81
C ARG A 63 13.03 3.36 10.49
N THR A 64 11.98 4.18 10.38
CA THR A 64 11.86 5.42 11.15
C THR A 64 11.73 5.11 12.63
N PHE A 65 10.87 4.16 13.02
CA PHE A 65 10.72 3.74 14.42
C PHE A 65 11.99 3.18 15.06
N MET A 66 12.90 2.57 14.29
CA MET A 66 14.16 2.05 14.81
C MET A 66 15.30 3.06 14.83
N ARG A 67 15.13 4.24 14.22
CA ARG A 67 16.15 5.30 14.22
C ARG A 67 15.96 6.32 15.35
N ASP A 68 14.78 6.33 15.97
CA ASP A 68 14.46 7.08 17.18
C ASP A 68 14.68 6.22 18.44
#